data_AF-A0A834X615-F1
#
_entry.id   AF-A0A834X615-F1
#
_cell.length_a   1.000
_cell.length_b   1.000
_cell.length_c   1.000
_cell.angle_alpha   90.00
_cell.angle_beta   90.00
_cell.angle_gamma   90.00
#
_symmetry.space_group_name_H-M   'P 1'
#
loop_
_entity.id
_entity.type
_entity.pdbx_description
1 polymer ?
#
loop_
_entity_poly.entity_id
_entity_poly.type
_entity_poly.pdbx_seq_one_letter_code
_entity_poly.pdbx_strand_id
1 'polypeptide(L)'
;MRKLGMLLESIINDCLGLPPNFLKQFNDDRNWDFMAALRYFPASDTEKNGITEHEDGNSITFVIQDDVGGLQVRHNGQWIPVVPAQDTIVVNIADVIQV
;
A
#
# COMPACT_ATOMS: atom_id res chain seq x y z
N MET A 1 -8.78 9.59 1.48
CA MET A 1 -7.89 8.75 0.66
C MET A 1 -8.30 8.66 -0.81
N ARG A 2 -9.59 8.53 -1.16
CA ARG A 2 -10.04 8.40 -2.57
C ARG A 2 -9.44 9.41 -3.58
N LYS A 3 -9.53 10.72 -3.31
CA LYS A 3 -8.96 11.75 -4.21
C LYS A 3 -7.44 11.61 -4.40
N LEU A 4 -6.72 11.22 -3.34
CA LEU A 4 -5.28 10.97 -3.40
C LEU A 4 -4.97 9.72 -4.24
N GLY A 5 -5.76 8.65 -4.07
CA GLY A 5 -5.70 7.45 -4.91
C GLY A 5 -5.86 7.78 -6.38
N MET A 6 -6.92 8.50 -6.76
CA MET A 6 -7.16 8.92 -8.15
C MET A 6 -6.03 9.80 -8.71
N LEU A 7 -5.45 10.68 -7.89
CA LEU A 7 -4.32 11.51 -8.31
C LEU A 7 -3.08 10.65 -8.60
N LEU A 8 -2.75 9.71 -7.70
CA LEU A 8 -1.61 8.82 -7.89
C LEU A 8 -1.83 7.87 -9.07
N GLU A 9 -3.04 7.34 -9.26
CA GLU A 9 -3.39 6.56 -10.45
C GLU A 9 -3.17 7.35 -11.74
N SER A 10 -3.52 8.64 -11.77
CA SER A 10 -3.23 9.50 -12.93
C SER A 10 -1.74 9.66 -13.17
N ILE A 11 -0.94 9.86 -12.12
CA ILE A 11 0.51 10.01 -12.24
C ILE A 11 1.13 8.68 -12.72
N ILE A 12 0.72 7.56 -12.14
CA ILE A 12 1.20 6.22 -12.54
C ILE A 12 0.83 5.95 -14.01
N ASN A 13 -0.38 6.31 -14.43
CA ASN A 13 -0.83 6.18 -15.82
C ASN A 13 0.15 6.87 -16.79
N ASP A 14 0.52 8.10 -16.45
CA ASP A 14 1.44 8.91 -17.27
C ASP A 14 2.87 8.35 -17.22
N CYS A 15 3.37 7.95 -16.04
CA CYS A 15 4.69 7.37 -15.86
C CYS A 15 4.88 6.06 -16.64
N LEU A 16 3.82 5.26 -16.76
CA LEU A 16 3.80 4.01 -17.51
C LEU A 16 3.53 4.21 -19.02
N GLY A 17 3.22 5.44 -19.46
CA GLY A 17 2.90 5.73 -20.86
C GLY A 17 1.60 5.10 -21.35
N LEU A 18 0.64 4.87 -20.44
CA LEU A 18 -0.65 4.26 -20.76
C LEU A 18 -1.55 5.23 -21.53
N PRO A 19 -2.57 4.73 -22.25
CA PRO A 19 -3.55 5.60 -22.89
C PRO A 19 -4.18 6.59 -21.90
N PRO A 20 -4.60 7.78 -22.37
CA PRO A 20 -5.20 8.78 -21.49
C PRO A 20 -6.38 8.22 -20.69
N ASN A 21 -6.35 8.41 -19.37
CA ASN A 21 -7.37 7.94 -18.42
C ASN A 21 -7.51 6.41 -18.29
N PHE A 22 -6.57 5.61 -18.76
CA PHE A 22 -6.69 4.14 -18.71
C PHE A 22 -6.91 3.62 -17.28
N LEU A 23 -6.01 3.93 -16.33
CA LEU A 23 -6.15 3.45 -14.95
C LEU A 23 -7.39 4.00 -14.24
N LYS A 24 -7.74 5.26 -14.55
CA LYS A 24 -8.95 5.89 -14.01
C LYS A 24 -10.23 5.17 -14.46
N GLN A 25 -10.30 4.77 -15.74
CA GLN A 25 -11.45 4.02 -16.27
C GLN A 25 -11.44 2.57 -15.79
N PHE A 26 -10.26 1.96 -15.69
CA PHE A 26 -10.09 0.61 -15.18
C PHE A 26 -10.59 0.49 -13.73
N ASN A 27 -10.26 1.47 -12.88
CA ASN A 27 -10.62 1.51 -11.47
C ASN A 27 -11.72 2.55 -11.15
N ASP A 28 -12.71 2.72 -12.05
CA ASP A 28 -13.78 3.72 -11.90
C ASP A 28 -14.82 3.32 -10.84
N ASP A 29 -15.04 2.01 -10.63
CA ASP A 29 -15.86 1.52 -9.51
C ASP A 29 -15.08 1.57 -8.20
N ARG A 30 -15.31 2.64 -7.44
CA ARG A 30 -14.68 2.89 -6.14
C ARG A 30 -15.40 2.28 -4.95
N ASN A 31 -16.40 1.40 -5.15
CA ASN A 31 -17.13 0.78 -4.04
C ASN A 31 -16.25 -0.18 -3.21
N TRP A 32 -15.15 -0.66 -3.79
CA TRP A 32 -14.15 -1.48 -3.12
C TRP A 32 -13.07 -0.66 -2.41
N ASP A 33 -13.13 0.68 -2.43
CA ASP A 33 -12.28 1.49 -1.55
C ASP A 33 -12.73 1.30 -0.09
N PHE A 34 -11.89 0.67 0.72
CA PHE A 34 -12.14 0.52 2.16
C PHE A 34 -10.97 1.05 2.99
N MET A 35 -11.23 1.23 4.29
CA MET A 35 -10.24 1.60 5.28
C MET A 35 -10.37 0.65 6.46
N ALA A 36 -9.26 0.04 6.86
CA ALA A 36 -9.19 -0.80 8.04
C ALA A 36 -8.30 -0.14 9.08
N ALA A 37 -8.73 -0.14 10.34
CA ALA A 37 -7.91 0.21 11.48
C ALA A 37 -7.41 -1.09 12.12
N LEU A 38 -6.12 -1.36 12.03
CA LEU A 38 -5.50 -2.57 12.55
C LEU A 38 -4.66 -2.20 13.77
N ARG A 39 -4.79 -3.00 14.83
CA ARG A 39 -3.99 -2.86 16.04
C ARG A 39 -3.20 -4.14 16.23
N TYR A 40 -1.87 -4.01 16.21
CA TYR A 40 -0.96 -5.11 16.48
C TYR A 40 -0.41 -4.98 17.90
N PHE A 41 -0.31 -6.10 18.59
CA PHE A 41 0.31 -6.15 19.91
C PHE A 41 1.84 -6.26 19.76
N PRO A 42 2.61 -5.86 20.78
CA PRO A 42 4.05 -6.03 20.78
C PRO A 42 4.44 -7.48 20.50
N ALA A 43 5.51 -7.66 19.73
CA ALA A 43 6.04 -8.99 19.44
C ALA A 43 6.45 -9.72 20.74
N SER A 44 6.22 -11.03 20.77
CA SER A 44 6.67 -11.94 21.82
C SER A 44 7.69 -12.95 21.28
N ASP A 45 8.23 -13.80 22.15
CA ASP A 45 9.16 -14.86 21.74
C ASP A 45 8.54 -15.84 20.75
N THR A 46 7.22 -16.05 20.86
CA THR A 46 6.45 -17.02 20.06
C THR A 46 5.67 -16.39 18.92
N GLU A 47 5.35 -15.10 19.01
CA GLU A 47 4.52 -14.39 18.04
C GLU A 47 5.21 -13.10 17.61
N LYS A 48 5.89 -13.15 16.47
CA LYS A 48 6.66 -12.03 15.93
C LYS A 48 5.99 -11.33 14.75
N ASN A 49 4.96 -11.94 14.17
CA ASN A 49 4.27 -11.44 12.99
C ASN A 49 2.88 -10.94 13.38
N GLY A 50 2.62 -9.65 13.19
CA GLY A 50 1.26 -9.10 13.30
C GLY A 50 0.37 -9.54 12.13
N ILE A 51 0.94 -9.62 10.93
CA ILE A 51 0.33 -10.13 9.71
C ILE A 51 1.36 -11.01 8.98
N THR A 52 0.91 -12.07 8.33
CA THR A 52 1.79 -12.95 7.53
C THR A 52 2.27 -12.24 6.28
N GLU A 53 3.36 -12.73 5.65
CA GLU A 53 3.79 -12.22 4.36
C GLU A 53 2.67 -12.35 3.31
N HIS A 54 2.46 -11.30 2.52
CA HIS A 54 1.44 -11.24 1.48
C HIS A 54 1.76 -10.12 0.48
N GLU A 55 1.05 -10.14 -0.63
CA GLU A 55 0.89 -9.04 -1.57
C GLU A 55 -0.54 -8.50 -1.45
N ASP A 56 -0.73 -7.21 -1.77
CA ASP A 56 -2.04 -6.59 -1.73
C ASP A 56 -2.76 -6.85 -3.05
N GLY A 57 -3.98 -7.38 -3.00
CA GLY A 57 -4.78 -7.67 -4.21
C GLY A 57 -5.49 -6.46 -4.83
N ASN A 58 -5.23 -5.23 -4.35
CA ASN A 58 -5.88 -4.01 -4.83
C ASN A 58 -4.98 -3.24 -5.83
N SER A 59 -5.30 -1.98 -6.15
CA SER A 59 -4.44 -1.14 -7.01
C SER A 59 -3.38 -0.38 -6.22
N ILE A 60 -3.78 0.29 -5.14
CA ILE A 60 -2.89 1.10 -4.31
C ILE A 60 -3.36 0.96 -2.85
N THR A 61 -2.42 0.63 -1.96
CA THR A 61 -2.65 0.69 -0.51
C THR A 61 -1.94 1.91 0.08
N PHE A 62 -2.65 2.62 0.95
CA PHE A 62 -2.09 3.67 1.79
C PHE A 62 -1.97 3.18 3.22
N VAL A 63 -0.77 3.24 3.78
CA VAL A 63 -0.53 2.88 5.19
C VAL A 63 -0.19 4.14 5.98
N ILE A 64 -1.04 4.41 6.97
CA ILE A 64 -0.79 5.41 8.01
C ILE A 64 -0.35 4.63 9.25
N GLN A 65 0.81 4.97 9.77
CA GLN A 65 1.47 4.25 10.86
C GLN A 65 1.79 5.21 12.01
N ASP A 66 1.85 4.66 13.22
CA ASP A 66 2.38 5.36 14.39
C ASP A 66 3.92 5.35 14.37
N ASP A 67 4.54 5.82 15.45
CA ASP A 67 6.00 5.90 15.59
C ASP A 67 6.65 4.59 16.06
N VAL A 68 5.88 3.54 16.31
CA VAL A 68 6.38 2.25 16.82
C VAL A 68 7.07 1.44 15.71
N GLY A 69 6.49 1.47 14.51
CA GLY A 69 6.96 0.70 13.36
C GLY A 69 6.53 -0.77 13.37
N GLY A 70 7.17 -1.59 12.53
CA GLY A 70 6.87 -3.01 12.36
C GLY A 70 6.50 -3.41 10.94
N LEU A 71 6.18 -2.45 10.06
CA LEU A 71 6.02 -2.73 8.63
C LEU A 71 7.39 -3.09 8.02
N GLN A 72 7.42 -4.18 7.26
CA GLN A 72 8.58 -4.59 6.48
C GLN A 72 8.15 -4.88 5.04
N VAL A 73 9.03 -4.59 4.09
CA VAL A 73 8.86 -4.93 2.67
C VAL A 73 9.93 -5.92 2.25
N ARG A 74 9.59 -6.86 1.38
CA ARG A 74 10.55 -7.85 0.88
C ARG A 74 11.11 -7.39 -0.46
N HIS A 75 12.42 -7.20 -0.54
CA HIS A 75 13.10 -6.82 -1.77
C HIS A 75 14.39 -7.64 -1.92
N ASN A 76 14.56 -8.27 -3.09
CA ASN A 76 15.69 -9.18 -3.37
C ASN A 76 15.89 -10.26 -2.30
N GLY A 77 14.78 -10.82 -1.81
CA GLY A 77 14.79 -11.88 -0.79
C GLY A 77 15.09 -11.41 0.64
N GLN A 78 15.29 -10.11 0.86
CA GLN A 78 15.58 -9.54 2.18
C GLN A 78 14.38 -8.72 2.67
N TRP A 79 14.11 -8.80 3.97
CA TRP A 79 13.13 -7.95 4.64
C TRP A 79 13.77 -6.61 5.02
N ILE A 80 13.20 -5.53 4.49
CA ILE A 80 13.63 -4.16 4.72
C ILE A 80 12.58 -3.47 5.59
N PRO A 81 12.95 -2.89 6.75
CA PRO A 81 12.01 -2.15 7.57
C PRO A 81 11.57 -0.86 6.88
N VAL A 82 10.27 -0.59 6.89
CA VAL A 82 9.73 0.73 6.52
C VAL A 82 9.68 1.55 7.81
N VAL A 83 10.71 2.35 8.03
CA VAL A 83 10.85 3.16 9.25
C VAL A 83 9.78 4.25 9.27
N PRO A 84 8.97 4.37 10.34
CA PRO A 84 8.00 5.44 10.44
C PRO A 84 8.65 6.81 10.35
N ALA A 85 8.03 7.70 9.60
CA ALA A 85 8.46 9.08 9.47
C ALA A 85 7.26 10.01 9.71
N GLN A 86 7.49 11.03 10.53
CA GLN A 86 6.48 12.03 10.84
C GLN A 86 5.99 12.73 9.56
N ASP A 87 4.68 13.00 9.49
CA ASP A 87 4.02 13.66 8.36
C ASP A 87 4.19 12.95 7.01
N THR A 88 4.39 11.63 7.03
CA THR A 88 4.46 10.79 5.82
C THR A 88 3.33 9.77 5.76
N ILE A 89 3.07 9.28 4.54
CA ILE A 89 2.17 8.17 4.27
C ILE A 89 2.93 7.18 3.40
N VAL A 90 2.88 5.89 3.76
CA VAL A 90 3.46 4.85 2.91
C VAL A 90 2.47 4.52 1.80
N VAL A 91 2.98 4.45 0.58
CA VAL A 91 2.21 4.08 -0.62
C VAL A 91 2.75 2.75 -1.13
N ASN A 92 1.90 1.73 -1.16
CA ASN A 92 2.21 0.43 -1.76
C ASN A 92 1.48 0.32 -3.11
N ILE A 93 2.22 -0.01 -4.16
CA ILE A 93 1.65 -0.36 -5.48
C ILE A 93 1.35 -1.86 -5.45
N ALA A 94 0.14 -2.23 -5.81
CA ALA A 94 -0.41 -3.54 -5.53
C ALA A 94 -0.72 -4.32 -6.83
N ASP A 95 -1.14 -5.58 -6.68
CA ASP A 95 -1.16 -6.58 -7.75
C ASP A 95 -1.91 -6.14 -9.00
N VAL A 96 -2.99 -5.37 -8.85
CA VAL A 96 -3.79 -4.89 -9.98
C VAL A 96 -2.97 -4.03 -10.95
N ILE A 97 -1.98 -3.29 -10.46
CA ILE A 97 -1.10 -2.46 -11.29
C ILE A 97 0.10 -3.28 -11.82
N GLN A 98 0.48 -4.36 -11.15
CA GLN A 98 1.66 -5.16 -11.51
C GLN A 98 1.49 -6.01 -12.80
N VAL A 99 0.26 -6.17 -13.29
CA VAL A 99 -0.10 -7.04 -14.44
C VAL A 99 0.40 -6.54 -15.78
#